data_AF-A0A9D1I421-F1
#
_entry.id   AF-A0A9D1I421-F1
#
_cell.length_a   1.000
_cell.length_b   1.000
_cell.length_c   1.000
_cell.angle_alpha   90.00
_cell.angle_beta   90.00
_cell.angle_gamma   90.00
#
_symmetry.space_group_name_H-M   'P 1'
#
loop_
_entity.id
_entity.type
_entity.pdbx_description
1 polymer ?
#
loop_
_entity_poly.entity_id
_entity_poly.type
_entity_poly.pdbx_seq_one_letter_code
_entity_poly.pdbx_strand_id
1 'polypeptide(L)'
;ASREKELGTIIYGFGNNEGSAEGIVKKNSIFTNLLGPALVLNPWLTVEMIKRAAAAGNIEISETDIDMDLEMKSLEVKKAFALNKKTNLKNRAVR
;
A
#
# COMPACT_ATOMS: atom_id res chain seq x y z
N ALA A 1 -6.74 -19.35 -16.93
CA ALA A 1 -6.55 -17.89 -16.89
C ALA A 1 -5.31 -17.61 -16.04
N SER A 2 -4.37 -16.78 -16.50
CA SER A 2 -3.24 -16.35 -15.65
C SER A 2 -3.78 -15.58 -14.46
N ARG A 3 -3.32 -15.92 -13.25
CA ARG A 3 -3.70 -15.18 -12.04
C ARG A 3 -3.08 -13.78 -12.12
N GLU A 4 -3.89 -12.75 -11.93
CA GLU A 4 -3.41 -11.36 -11.89
C GLU A 4 -2.46 -11.18 -10.69
N LYS A 5 -1.52 -10.24 -10.79
CA LYS A 5 -0.51 -9.99 -9.75
C LYS A 5 -1.18 -9.38 -8.52
N GLU A 6 -0.85 -9.87 -7.33
CA GLU A 6 -1.34 -9.30 -6.05
C GLU A 6 -0.67 -7.93 -5.78
N LEU A 7 -1.38 -7.00 -5.13
CA LEU A 7 -0.81 -5.69 -4.77
C LEU A 7 0.29 -5.84 -3.71
N GLY A 8 0.10 -6.75 -2.76
CA GLY A 8 1.10 -7.05 -1.75
C GLY A 8 0.71 -8.19 -0.84
N THR A 9 1.58 -8.46 0.13
CA THR A 9 1.37 -9.47 1.16
C THR A 9 0.87 -8.82 2.45
N ILE A 10 -0.17 -9.41 3.06
CA ILE A 10 -0.74 -8.97 4.33
C ILE A 10 0.22 -9.29 5.48
N ILE A 11 0.57 -8.25 6.24
CA ILE A 11 1.29 -8.34 7.52
C ILE A 11 0.30 -8.58 8.67
N TYR A 12 -0.81 -7.85 8.67
CA TYR A 12 -1.85 -7.89 9.70
C TYR A 12 -3.25 -7.67 9.09
N GLY A 13 -4.25 -8.42 9.56
CA GLY A 13 -5.65 -8.30 9.13
C GLY A 13 -6.05 -9.28 8.03
N PHE A 14 -7.01 -8.87 7.20
CA PHE A 14 -7.49 -9.61 6.03
C PHE A 14 -7.17 -8.83 4.76
N GLY A 15 -6.86 -9.55 3.69
CA GLY A 15 -6.67 -8.96 2.36
C GLY A 15 -7.82 -9.34 1.43
N ASN A 16 -7.51 -9.88 0.26
CA ASN A 16 -8.51 -10.35 -0.71
C ASN A 16 -9.45 -11.43 -0.14
N ASN A 17 -8.95 -12.23 0.80
CA ASN A 17 -9.69 -13.27 1.53
C ASN A 17 -8.92 -13.62 2.84
N GLU A 18 -9.20 -14.77 3.46
CA GLU A 18 -8.45 -15.28 4.62
C GLU A 18 -6.99 -15.68 4.31
N GLY A 19 -6.51 -15.48 3.09
CA GLY A 19 -5.15 -15.69 2.65
C GLY A 19 -4.17 -14.59 3.08
N SER A 20 -2.98 -14.61 2.50
CA SER A 20 -1.90 -13.63 2.74
C SER A 20 -1.83 -12.53 1.68
N ALA A 21 -2.74 -12.50 0.73
CA ALA A 21 -2.72 -11.62 -0.43
C ALA A 21 -3.63 -10.42 -0.23
N GLU A 22 -3.18 -9.22 -0.60
CA GLU A 22 -3.99 -8.02 -0.67
C GLU A 22 -4.01 -7.44 -2.08
N GLY A 23 -5.19 -7.01 -2.50
CA GLY A 23 -5.43 -6.31 -3.74
C GLY A 23 -5.00 -7.06 -5.00
N ILE A 24 -5.14 -6.39 -6.13
CA ILE A 24 -4.71 -6.86 -7.44
C ILE A 24 -4.14 -5.66 -8.23
N VAL A 25 -3.06 -5.90 -8.96
CA VAL A 25 -2.49 -4.99 -9.94
C VAL A 25 -2.74 -5.56 -11.34
N LYS A 26 -3.44 -4.78 -12.17
CA LYS A 26 -3.68 -5.09 -13.57
C LYS A 26 -3.24 -3.91 -14.43
N LYS A 27 -2.13 -4.06 -15.16
CA LYS A 27 -1.47 -2.95 -15.86
C LYS A 27 -1.19 -1.81 -14.86
N ASN A 28 -1.73 -0.60 -15.11
CA ASN A 28 -1.59 0.56 -14.22
C ASN A 28 -2.78 0.73 -13.26
N SER A 29 -3.68 -0.25 -13.19
CA SER A 29 -4.84 -0.22 -12.30
C SER A 29 -4.54 -1.00 -11.03
N ILE A 30 -4.83 -0.37 -9.89
CA ILE A 30 -4.73 -0.97 -8.57
C ILE A 30 -6.14 -1.13 -8.02
N PHE A 31 -6.45 -2.34 -7.58
CA PHE A 31 -7.65 -2.68 -6.85
C PHE A 31 -7.22 -3.10 -5.45
N THR A 32 -7.78 -2.48 -4.42
CA THR A 32 -7.41 -2.75 -3.02
C THR A 32 -8.65 -2.67 -2.14
N ASN A 33 -8.65 -3.46 -1.07
CA ASN A 33 -9.63 -3.38 0.01
C ASN A 33 -9.25 -2.31 1.04
N LEU A 34 -8.08 -1.68 0.90
CA LEU A 34 -7.65 -0.59 1.76
C LEU A 34 -8.66 0.57 1.70
N LEU A 35 -9.24 0.88 2.86
CA LEU A 35 -10.16 2.00 3.01
C LEU A 35 -9.41 3.34 3.08
N GLY A 36 -10.17 4.43 2.90
CA GLY A 36 -9.63 5.77 2.85
C GLY A 36 -9.06 6.30 4.18
N PRO A 37 -8.14 7.28 4.13
CA PRO A 37 -7.56 7.88 2.92
C PRO A 37 -6.29 7.12 2.45
N ALA A 38 -6.43 6.26 1.43
CA ALA A 38 -5.39 5.34 0.99
C ALA A 38 -4.13 6.04 0.47
N LEU A 39 -4.29 7.08 -0.36
CA LEU A 39 -3.15 7.77 -1.00
C LEU A 39 -2.42 8.72 -0.05
N VAL A 40 -3.14 9.38 0.86
CA VAL A 40 -2.53 10.27 1.87
C VAL A 40 -1.68 9.47 2.87
N LEU A 41 -2.14 8.28 3.26
CA LEU A 41 -1.40 7.42 4.19
C LEU A 41 -0.30 6.59 3.53
N ASN A 42 -0.21 6.61 2.20
CA ASN A 42 0.80 5.90 1.41
C ASN A 42 1.40 6.86 0.36
N PRO A 43 2.10 7.93 0.77
CA PRO A 43 2.61 8.95 -0.16
C PRO A 43 3.54 8.39 -1.23
N TRP A 44 4.29 7.33 -0.95
CA TRP A 44 5.11 6.62 -1.94
C TRP A 44 4.27 6.05 -3.10
N LEU A 45 3.07 5.53 -2.80
CA LEU A 45 2.14 5.06 -3.82
C LEU A 45 1.60 6.25 -4.62
N THR A 46 1.28 7.36 -3.95
CA THR A 46 0.83 8.59 -4.60
C THR A 46 1.88 9.13 -5.56
N VAL A 47 3.15 9.19 -5.15
CA VAL A 47 4.27 9.61 -6.00
C VAL A 47 4.39 8.69 -7.20
N GLU A 48 4.36 7.38 -7.02
CA GLU A 48 4.44 6.42 -8.13
C GLU A 48 3.27 6.61 -9.12
N MET A 49 2.04 6.82 -8.62
CA MET A 49 0.87 7.08 -9.48
C MET A 49 1.04 8.37 -10.30
N ILE A 50 1.53 9.45 -9.69
CA ILE A 50 1.82 10.71 -10.39
C ILE A 50 2.91 10.50 -11.45
N LYS A 51 4.02 9.82 -11.10
CA LYS A 51 5.10 9.49 -12.04
C LYS A 51 4.58 8.72 -13.26
N ARG A 52 3.72 7.71 -13.04
CA ARG A 52 3.12 6.91 -14.13
C ARG A 52 2.16 7.72 -15.01
N ALA A 53 1.34 8.58 -14.40
CA ALA A 53 0.41 9.43 -15.14
C ALA A 53 1.15 10.48 -15.99
N ALA A 54 2.19 11.12 -15.42
CA ALA A 54 3.03 12.08 -16.13
C ALA A 54 3.74 11.43 -17.33
N ALA A 55 4.35 10.25 -17.13
CA ALA A 55 4.98 9.49 -18.21
C ALA A 55 4.00 9.12 -19.32
N ALA A 56 2.77 8.71 -18.98
CA ALA A 56 1.75 8.39 -19.99
C ALA A 56 1.30 9.63 -20.78
N GLY A 57 1.39 10.83 -20.19
CA GLY A 57 1.09 12.11 -20.82
C GLY A 57 2.28 12.80 -21.50
N ASN A 58 3.48 12.19 -21.50
CA ASN A 58 4.73 12.84 -21.91
C ASN A 58 4.97 14.19 -21.19
N ILE A 59 4.62 14.25 -19.90
CA ILE A 59 4.82 15.43 -19.05
C ILE A 59 6.11 15.23 -18.26
N GLU A 60 7.04 16.18 -18.38
CA GLU A 60 8.21 16.22 -17.51
C GLU A 60 7.81 16.65 -16.10
N ILE A 61 8.28 15.89 -15.11
CA ILE A 61 8.12 16.22 -13.70
C ILE A 61 9.51 16.38 -13.10
N SER A 62 9.75 17.52 -12.45
CA SER A 62 10.95 17.71 -11.64
C SER A 62 10.87 16.75 -10.45
N GLU A 63 11.92 15.94 -10.23
CA GLU A 63 12.02 15.20 -8.98
C GLU A 63 12.04 16.20 -7.83
N THR A 64 11.01 16.13 -6.99
CA THR A 64 10.95 16.86 -5.74
C THR A 64 11.27 15.85 -4.66
N ASP A 65 12.30 16.15 -3.87
CA ASP A 65 12.57 15.43 -2.65
C ASP A 65 11.46 15.82 -1.65
N ILE A 66 10.43 14.98 -1.56
CA ILE A 66 9.31 15.21 -0.66
C ILE A 66 9.74 14.65 0.69
N ASP A 67 9.82 15.52 1.69
CA ASP A 67 10.00 15.09 3.08
C ASP A 67 8.77 14.27 3.51
N MET A 68 8.99 12.98 3.77
CA MET A 68 7.99 12.02 4.22
C MET A 68 8.22 11.54 5.66
N ASP A 69 9.03 12.26 6.46
CA ASP A 69 9.37 11.84 7.83
C ASP A 69 8.12 11.64 8.71
N LEU A 70 7.12 12.52 8.57
CA LEU A 70 5.88 12.41 9.32
C LEU A 70 5.07 11.16 8.93
N GLU A 71 4.94 10.86 7.64
CA GLU A 71 4.22 9.70 7.13
C GLU A 71 4.94 8.40 7.50
N MET A 72 6.27 8.41 7.49
CA MET A 72 7.09 7.28 7.95
C MET A 72 6.89 7.03 9.45
N LYS A 73 6.93 8.08 10.29
CA LYS A 73 6.61 7.96 11.73
C LYS A 73 5.18 7.47 11.94
N SER A 74 4.23 7.98 11.15
CA SER A 74 2.82 7.58 11.20
C SER A 74 2.61 6.11 10.79
N LEU A 75 3.40 5.61 9.83
CA LEU A 75 3.41 4.20 9.43
C LEU A 75 3.92 3.31 10.56
N GLU A 76 5.04 3.68 11.19
CA GLU A 76 5.64 2.89 12.26
C GLU A 76 4.74 2.80 13.50
N VAL A 77 4.08 3.89 13.90
CA VAL A 77 3.10 3.87 14.99
C VAL A 77 1.91 2.95 14.66
N LYS A 78 1.41 2.99 13.43
CA LYS A 78 0.30 2.10 12.99
C LYS A 78 0.73 0.64 12.96
N LYS A 79 1.94 0.33 12.49
CA LYS A 79 2.50 -1.04 12.53
C LYS A 79 2.60 -1.52 13.98
N ALA A 80 3.19 -0.71 14.87
CA ALA A 80 3.33 -1.06 16.27
C ALA A 80 1.96 -1.33 16.93
N PHE A 81 0.97 -0.48 16.68
CA PHE A 81 -0.40 -0.71 17.19
C PHE A 81 -1.01 -1.99 16.62
N ALA A 82 -0.93 -2.19 15.30
CA ALA A 82 -1.50 -3.37 14.64
C ALA A 82 -0.89 -4.68 15.14
N LEU A 83 0.42 -4.71 15.38
CA LEU A 83 1.14 -5.91 15.81
C LEU A 83 0.97 -6.23 17.29
N ASN A 84 0.72 -5.22 18.14
CA ASN A 84 0.67 -5.40 19.60
C ASN A 84 -0.75 -5.38 20.19
N LYS A 85 -1.76 -4.93 19.44
CA LYS A 85 -3.14 -4.91 19.96
C LYS A 85 -3.66 -6.33 20.18
N LYS A 86 -4.36 -6.56 21.30
CA LYS A 86 -5.07 -7.82 21.54
C LYS A 86 -6.19 -7.97 20.52
N THR A 87 -6.16 -9.07 19.78
CA THR A 87 -7.11 -9.31 18.69
C THR A 87 -7.20 -10.80 18.38
N ASN A 88 -8.37 -11.24 17.91
CA ASN A 88 -8.57 -12.59 17.40
C ASN A 88 -8.05 -12.75 15.95
N LEU A 89 -7.52 -11.67 15.35
CA LEU A 89 -6.98 -11.68 14.00
C LEU A 89 -5.58 -12.30 13.96
N LYS A 90 -5.28 -13.04 12.88
CA LYS A 90 -3.97 -13.67 12.68
C LYS A 90 -2.91 -12.60 12.36
N ASN A 91 -1.89 -12.50 13.20
CA ASN A 91 -0.67 -11.75 12.88
C ASN A 91 0.26 -12.62 12.04
N ARG A 92 0.67 -12.15 10.85
CA ARG A 92 1.51 -12.91 9.89
C ARG A 92 2.95 -12.42 9.83
N ALA A 93 3.29 -11.37 10.58
CA ALA A 93 4.63 -10.79 10.63
C ALA A 93 5.67 -11.66 11.35
N VAL A 94 5.24 -12.71 12.06
CA VAL A 94 6.09 -13.58 12.91
C VAL A 94 6.16 -15.00 12.33
N ARG A 95 6.45 -15.13 11.03
CA ARG A 95 6.79 -16.43 10.41
C ARG A 95 8.23 -16.44 9.98
#